data_AF-A0A8C6I4M3-F1
#
_entry.id   AF-A0A8C6I4M3-F1
#
_cell.length_a   1.000
_cell.length_b   1.000
_cell.length_c   1.000
_cell.angle_alpha   90.00
_cell.angle_beta   90.00
_cell.angle_gamma   90.00
#
_symmetry.space_group_name_H-M   'P 1'
#
loop_
_entity.id
_entity.type
_entity.pdbx_description
1 polymer ?
#
loop_
_entity_poly.entity_id
_entity_poly.type
_entity_poly.pdbx_seq_one_letter_code
_entity_poly.pdbx_strand_id
1 'polypeptide(L)'
;MQALLCALAGLALLRAGTGEWGQGPRDTPGRRAAESPSSPGEDLAGSPGCDRHTAVQRRLDIMEETVEKTVEHLEAEVTGLLGLLEELASNLPTGPFSPKPDLLGDDGF
;
A
#
# COMPACT_ATOMS: atom_id res chain seq x y z
N MET A 1 10.08 -6.56 1.74
CA MET A 1 10.18 -6.28 0.28
C MET A 1 9.21 -7.10 -0.57
N GLN A 2 9.08 -8.41 -0.37
CA GLN A 2 8.23 -9.28 -1.22
C GLN A 2 6.73 -8.93 -1.21
N ALA A 3 6.18 -8.56 -0.05
CA ALA A 3 4.78 -8.13 0.04
C ALA A 3 4.49 -6.86 -0.79
N LEU A 4 5.43 -5.91 -0.81
CA LEU A 4 5.35 -4.68 -1.58
C LEU A 4 5.39 -4.97 -3.09
N LEU A 5 6.26 -5.89 -3.51
CA LEU A 5 6.38 -6.32 -4.90
C LEU A 5 5.10 -7.03 -5.39
N CYS A 6 4.49 -7.87 -4.55
CA CYS A 6 3.21 -8.52 -4.87
C CYS A 6 2.06 -7.49 -4.98
N ALA A 7 2.03 -6.49 -4.12
CA ALA A 7 1.02 -5.43 -4.17
C ALA A 7 1.15 -4.59 -5.46
N LEU A 8 2.37 -4.20 -5.83
CA LEU A 8 2.62 -3.44 -7.07
C LEU A 8 2.32 -4.25 -8.33
N ALA A 9 2.63 -5.55 -8.35
CA ALA A 9 2.26 -6.45 -9.45
C ALA A 9 0.73 -6.59 -9.59
N GLY A 10 0.02 -6.68 -8.47
CA GLY A 10 -1.45 -6.72 -8.45
C GLY A 10 -2.09 -5.45 -9.01
N LEU A 11 -1.58 -4.28 -8.61
CA LEU A 11 -2.01 -2.98 -9.14
C LEU A 11 -1.72 -2.81 -10.64
N ALA A 12 -0.59 -3.34 -11.13
CA ALA A 12 -0.27 -3.32 -12.55
C ALA A 12 -1.21 -4.21 -13.38
N LEU A 13 -1.54 -5.41 -12.89
CA LEU A 13 -2.50 -6.32 -13.54
C LEU A 13 -3.91 -5.74 -13.58
N LEU A 14 -4.36 -5.10 -12.49
CA LEU A 14 -5.67 -4.48 -12.42
C LEU A 14 -5.80 -3.30 -13.40
N ARG A 15 -4.73 -2.52 -13.58
CA ARG A 15 -4.68 -1.42 -14.55
C ARG A 15 -4.61 -1.90 -16.00
N ALA A 16 -4.01 -3.07 -16.26
CA ALA A 16 -3.96 -3.67 -17.59
C ALA A 16 -5.31 -4.33 -17.98
N GLY A 17 -6.06 -4.88 -17.02
CA GLY A 17 -7.33 -5.56 -17.26
C GLY A 17 -8.55 -4.65 -17.43
N THR A 18 -8.43 -3.34 -17.20
CA THR A 18 -9.53 -2.37 -17.33
C THR A 18 -9.61 -1.71 -18.71
N GLY A 19 -8.67 -2.00 -19.63
CA GLY A 19 -8.62 -1.39 -20.97
C GLY A 19 -9.21 -2.22 -22.12
N GLU A 20 -9.57 -3.49 -21.93
CA GLU A 20 -9.86 -4.39 -23.07
C GLU A 20 -10.96 -5.43 -22.74
N TRP A 21 -12.19 -4.96 -22.52
CA TRP A 21 -13.40 -5.82 -22.60
C TRP A 21 -14.26 -5.43 -23.81
N GLY A 22 -13.60 -5.11 -24.94
CA GLY A 22 -14.27 -4.81 -26.20
C GLY A 22 -13.47 -5.33 -27.40
N GLN A 23 -14.00 -6.39 -28.04
CA GLN A 23 -13.58 -7.02 -29.33
C GLN A 23 -12.31 -7.86 -29.27
N GLY A 24 -12.25 -9.15 -29.63
CA GLY A 24 -13.15 -10.17 -30.22
C GLY A 24 -12.43 -11.53 -30.03
N PRO A 25 -12.47 -12.55 -30.93
CA PRO A 25 -13.41 -12.92 -31.98
C PRO A 25 -13.97 -14.35 -31.74
N ARG A 26 -15.26 -14.60 -32.02
CA ARG A 26 -15.76 -15.97 -32.20
C ARG A 26 -16.62 -16.04 -33.45
N ASP A 27 -15.97 -16.48 -34.53
CA ASP A 27 -16.59 -17.05 -35.71
C ASP A 27 -17.52 -18.21 -35.32
N THR A 28 -18.82 -18.04 -35.55
CA THR A 28 -19.73 -19.15 -35.89
C THR A 28 -20.87 -18.62 -36.77
N PRO A 29 -21.05 -19.13 -38.00
CA PRO A 29 -22.20 -18.78 -38.83
C PRO A 29 -23.36 -19.73 -38.54
N GLY A 30 -24.54 -19.19 -38.20
CA GLY A 30 -25.69 -20.07 -37.97
C GLY A 30 -26.99 -19.41 -37.51
N ARG A 31 -27.70 -18.78 -38.44
CA ARG A 31 -29.18 -18.86 -38.59
C ARG A 31 -30.09 -17.98 -37.71
N ARG A 32 -30.37 -16.80 -38.29
CA ARG A 32 -31.70 -16.26 -38.68
C ARG A 32 -32.73 -15.83 -37.60
N ALA A 33 -32.85 -14.49 -37.54
CA ALA A 33 -34.03 -13.62 -37.59
C ALA A 33 -34.95 -13.44 -36.35
N ALA A 34 -34.90 -12.17 -35.91
CA ALA A 34 -36.01 -11.26 -35.64
C ALA A 34 -36.80 -11.48 -34.35
N GLU A 35 -36.35 -10.84 -33.26
CA GLU A 35 -37.19 -10.14 -32.28
C GLU A 35 -36.39 -8.94 -31.72
N SER A 36 -37.05 -7.79 -31.59
CA SER A 36 -36.55 -6.42 -31.36
C SER A 36 -35.81 -6.18 -30.02
N PRO A 37 -35.10 -5.04 -29.85
CA PRO A 37 -34.20 -4.81 -28.73
C PRO A 37 -34.99 -4.42 -27.48
N SER A 38 -34.98 -5.29 -26.47
CA SER A 38 -35.42 -4.89 -25.12
C SER A 38 -34.30 -4.12 -24.44
N SER A 39 -34.60 -2.84 -24.22
CA SER A 39 -33.94 -1.81 -23.42
C SER A 39 -32.79 -2.25 -22.50
N PRO A 40 -31.67 -1.50 -22.45
CA PRO A 40 -30.83 -1.49 -21.26
C PRO A 40 -31.62 -0.77 -20.18
N GLY A 41 -32.45 -1.51 -19.45
CA GLY A 41 -33.09 -1.06 -18.23
C GLY A 41 -32.01 -0.86 -17.18
N GLU A 42 -31.68 0.40 -16.96
CA GLU A 42 -30.70 0.93 -16.05
C GLU A 42 -31.12 0.66 -14.59
N ASP A 43 -30.97 -0.57 -14.11
CA ASP A 43 -31.13 -0.91 -12.69
C ASP A 43 -29.86 -1.56 -12.13
N LEU A 44 -28.71 -0.96 -12.43
CA LEU A 44 -27.46 -1.18 -11.69
C LEU A 44 -27.37 -0.27 -10.46
N ALA A 45 -28.51 0.02 -9.83
CA ALA A 45 -28.57 0.66 -8.52
C ALA A 45 -28.08 -0.36 -7.46
N GLY A 46 -26.77 -0.49 -7.32
CA GLY A 46 -26.12 -1.24 -6.25
C GLY A 46 -26.19 -2.75 -6.41
N SER A 47 -25.35 -3.31 -7.28
CA SER A 47 -25.03 -4.74 -7.16
C SER A 47 -24.40 -4.98 -5.77
N PRO A 48 -24.87 -5.95 -4.97
CA PRO A 48 -24.31 -6.24 -3.64
C PRO A 48 -22.80 -6.52 -3.64
N GLY A 49 -22.21 -6.84 -4.80
CA GLY A 49 -20.77 -6.95 -4.97
C GLY A 49 -20.04 -5.60 -4.99
N CYS A 50 -20.62 -4.59 -5.62
CA CYS A 50 -20.09 -3.22 -5.67
C CYS A 50 -20.08 -2.57 -4.29
N ASP A 51 -21.13 -2.81 -3.50
CA ASP A 51 -21.24 -2.30 -2.13
C ASP A 51 -20.20 -2.94 -1.21
N ARG A 52 -19.97 -4.25 -1.34
CA ARG A 52 -18.92 -4.95 -0.59
C ARG A 52 -17.53 -4.44 -0.95
N HIS A 53 -17.24 -4.25 -2.23
CA HIS A 53 -15.95 -3.70 -2.66
C HIS A 53 -15.73 -2.30 -2.09
N THR A 54 -16.75 -1.44 -2.17
CA THR A 54 -16.70 -0.08 -1.62
C THR A 54 -16.51 -0.08 -0.10
N ALA A 55 -17.20 -0.97 0.62
CA ALA A 55 -17.05 -1.11 2.07
C ALA A 55 -15.65 -1.61 2.47
N VAL A 56 -15.06 -2.53 1.70
CA VAL A 56 -13.69 -2.99 1.93
C VAL A 56 -12.70 -1.87 1.64
N GLN A 57 -12.86 -1.14 0.53
CA GLN A 57 -11.98 -0.02 0.19
C GLN A 57 -11.98 1.05 1.30
N ARG A 58 -13.17 1.46 1.76
CA ARG A 58 -13.30 2.40 2.88
C ARG A 58 -12.55 1.96 4.14
N ARG A 59 -12.57 0.67 4.44
CA ARG A 59 -11.85 0.11 5.60
C ARG A 59 -10.34 0.10 5.39
N LEU A 60 -9.88 -0.14 4.16
CA LEU A 60 -8.47 -0.06 3.80
C LEU A 60 -7.98 1.39 3.89
N ASP A 61 -8.76 2.36 3.41
CA ASP A 61 -8.41 3.79 3.49
C ASP A 61 -8.24 4.24 4.95
N ILE A 62 -9.18 3.86 5.84
CA ILE A 62 -9.08 4.16 7.29
C ILE A 62 -7.83 3.50 7.91
N MET A 63 -7.52 2.28 7.48
CA MET A 63 -6.37 1.55 8.00
C MET A 63 -5.05 2.18 7.53
N GLU A 64 -4.96 2.55 6.25
CA GLU A 64 -3.83 3.27 5.68
C GLU A 64 -3.60 4.59 6.41
N GLU A 65 -4.64 5.40 6.57
CA GLU A 65 -4.58 6.67 7.30
C GLU A 65 -4.14 6.47 8.77
N THR A 66 -4.65 5.42 9.42
CA THR A 66 -4.29 5.13 10.81
C THR A 66 -2.82 4.72 10.91
N VAL A 67 -2.36 3.84 10.01
CA VAL A 67 -0.96 3.41 9.98
C VAL A 67 -0.05 4.61 9.72
N GLU A 68 -0.35 5.44 8.72
CA GLU A 68 0.41 6.65 8.39
C GLU A 68 0.56 7.56 9.62
N LYS A 69 -0.56 7.92 10.28
CA LYS A 69 -0.53 8.76 11.48
C LYS A 69 0.26 8.15 12.63
N THR A 70 0.16 6.83 12.82
CA THR A 70 0.95 6.17 13.88
C THR A 70 2.43 6.20 13.56
N VAL A 71 2.82 6.01 12.29
CA VAL A 71 4.22 6.08 11.88
C VAL A 71 4.77 7.50 12.09
N GLU A 72 4.02 8.53 11.66
CA GLU A 72 4.38 9.93 11.90
C GLU A 72 4.54 10.25 13.40
N HIS A 73 3.62 9.74 14.23
CA HIS A 73 3.69 9.93 15.67
C HIS A 73 4.93 9.28 16.28
N LEU A 74 5.21 8.02 15.92
CA LEU A 74 6.37 7.29 16.39
C LEU A 74 7.68 7.95 15.93
N GLU A 75 7.73 8.47 14.70
CA GLU A 75 8.89 9.22 14.20
C GLU A 75 9.16 10.47 15.04
N ALA A 76 8.10 11.21 15.38
CA ALA A 76 8.21 12.39 16.23
C ALA A 76 8.68 12.01 17.66
N GLU A 77 8.15 10.93 18.24
CA GLU A 77 8.57 10.43 19.55
C GLU A 77 10.04 9.99 19.55
N VAL A 78 10.46 9.20 18.56
CA VAL A 78 11.84 8.73 18.42
C VAL A 78 12.79 9.91 18.23
N THR A 79 12.42 10.87 17.39
CA THR A 79 13.22 12.08 17.17
C THR A 79 13.35 12.89 18.47
N GLY A 80 12.25 13.04 19.21
CA GLY A 80 12.27 13.71 20.52
C GLY A 80 13.16 13.00 21.54
N LEU A 81 13.08 11.67 21.63
CA LEU A 81 13.92 10.87 22.53
C LEU A 81 15.41 10.96 22.15
N LEU A 82 15.74 10.94 20.86
CA LEU A 82 17.11 11.13 20.38
C LEU A 82 17.64 12.52 20.73
N GLY A 83 16.83 13.57 20.57
CA GLY A 83 17.18 14.93 20.98
C GLY A 83 17.46 15.04 22.48
N LEU A 84 16.63 14.40 23.30
CA LEU A 84 16.85 14.34 24.76
C LEU A 84 18.15 13.59 25.11
N LEU A 85 18.44 12.49 24.41
CA LEU A 85 19.68 11.73 24.61
C LEU A 85 20.91 12.55 24.22
N GLU A 86 20.85 13.30 23.12
CA GLU A 86 21.92 14.20 22.68
C GLU A 86 22.15 15.33 23.69
N GLU A 87 21.08 15.93 24.22
CA GLU A 87 21.17 16.93 25.28
C GLU A 87 21.80 16.35 26.54
N LEU A 88 21.38 15.16 26.98
CA LEU A 88 21.96 14.48 28.12
C LEU A 88 23.44 14.18 27.91
N ALA A 89 23.81 13.63 26.74
CA ALA A 89 25.18 13.30 26.41
C ALA A 89 26.09 14.54 26.35
N SER A 90 25.55 15.66 25.86
CA SER A 90 26.27 16.93 25.79
C SER A 90 26.50 17.58 27.16
N ASN A 91 25.64 17.27 28.14
CA ASN A 91 25.78 17.74 29.52
C ASN A 91 26.64 16.82 30.40
N LEU A 92 27.09 15.67 29.89
CA LEU A 92 28.00 14.81 30.64
C LEU A 92 29.39 15.47 30.71
N PRO A 93 30.04 15.47 31.89
CA PRO A 93 31.43 15.85 31.96
C PRO A 93 32.24 14.86 31.10
N THR A 94 33.13 15.37 30.25
CA THR A 94 34.14 14.58 29.52
C THR A 94 35.12 13.97 30.53
N GLY A 95 34.65 12.95 31.26
CA GLY A 95 35.40 12.25 32.29
C GLY A 95 36.11 11.02 31.70
N PRO A 96 37.14 10.49 32.40
CA PRO A 96 38.02 9.43 31.92
C PRO A 96 37.34 8.07 31.62
N PHE A 97 36.03 7.96 31.83
CA PHE A 97 35.21 6.76 31.57
C PHE A 97 34.29 6.89 30.36
N SER A 98 34.52 7.86 29.46
CA SER A 98 33.81 7.89 28.17
C SER A 98 33.99 6.55 27.44
N PRO A 99 32.92 5.92 26.94
CA PRO A 99 33.03 4.69 26.16
C PRO A 99 33.88 4.99 24.94
N LYS A 100 35.08 4.39 24.89
CA LYS A 100 35.96 4.46 23.75
C LYS A 100 35.19 3.84 22.57
N PRO A 101 35.09 4.47 21.39
CA PRO A 101 34.55 3.79 20.23
C PRO A 101 35.45 2.57 19.99
N ASP A 102 34.89 1.38 20.15
CA ASP A 102 35.61 0.14 19.96
C ASP A 102 36.13 0.10 18.52
N LEU A 103 37.45 0.16 18.39
CA LEU A 103 38.23 -0.12 17.19
C LEU A 103 38.17 -1.63 16.90
N LEU A 104 36.96 -2.15 16.66
CA LEU A 104 36.73 -3.53 16.18
C LEU A 104 36.96 -3.58 14.65
N GLY A 105 38.21 -3.36 14.25
CA GLY A 105 38.62 -3.39 12.84
C GLY A 105 40.13 -3.63 12.64
N ASP A 106 40.81 -4.19 13.63
CA ASP A 106 42.20 -4.65 13.51
C ASP A 106 42.30 -6.10 14.00
N ASP A 107 41.76 -7.01 13.22
CA ASP A 107 42.16 -8.41 13.22
C ASP A 107 42.62 -8.79 11.81
N GLY A 108 43.79 -8.26 11.46
CA GLY A 108 44.61 -8.84 10.41
C GLY A 108 45.14 -10.21 10.84
N PHE A 109 44.66 -11.25 10.18
CA PHE A 109 45.34 -12.53 9.98
C PHE A 109 45.10 -13.01 8.55
#